data_AF-A0A7X7LS30-F1
#
_entry.id   AF-A0A7X7LS30-F1
#
_cell.length_a   1.000
_cell.length_b   1.000
_cell.length_c   1.000
_cell.angle_alpha   90.00
_cell.angle_beta   90.00
_cell.angle_gamma   90.00
#
_symmetry.space_group_name_H-M   'P 1'
#
loop_
_entity.id
_entity.type
_entity.pdbx_description
1 polymer ?
#
loop_
_entity_poly.entity_id
_entity_poly.type
_entity_poly.pdbx_seq_one_letter_code
_entity_poly.pdbx_strand_id
1 'polypeptide(L)'
;MISKNTWVQIHKIVLKPEERPATLPEETRKVPLELWVKGYLLTEANLGDEVSVRTITGRLECGTLVQINPCYLHTYGAFVPEILKIDLIVKDALYRSENHD
;
A
#
# COMPACT_ATOMS: atom_id res chain seq x y z
N MET A 1 -19.27 -3.10 -3.28
CA MET A 1 -18.29 -2.95 -4.36
C MET A 1 -17.61 -1.58 -4.25
N ILE A 2 -16.29 -1.57 -4.32
CA ILE A 2 -15.40 -0.43 -4.13
C ILE A 2 -14.94 0.03 -5.49
N SER A 3 -15.07 1.32 -5.76
CA SER A 3 -14.78 1.88 -7.08
C SER A 3 -13.28 1.89 -7.38
N LYS A 4 -12.95 1.74 -8.67
CA LYS A 4 -11.61 2.03 -9.20
C LYS A 4 -11.12 3.41 -8.73
N ASN A 5 -9.81 3.55 -8.57
CA ASN A 5 -9.12 4.74 -8.05
C ASN A 5 -9.45 5.09 -6.59
N THR A 6 -10.12 4.21 -5.84
CA THR A 6 -10.25 4.38 -4.39
C THR A 6 -8.90 4.13 -3.71
N TRP A 7 -8.57 4.93 -2.69
CA TRP A 7 -7.40 4.71 -1.86
C TRP A 7 -7.65 3.57 -0.87
N VAL A 8 -6.83 2.52 -0.96
CA VAL A 8 -7.05 1.27 -0.24
C VAL A 8 -5.75 0.74 0.35
N GLN A 9 -5.85 -0.25 1.24
CA GLN A 9 -4.72 -1.05 1.72
C GLN A 9 -4.90 -2.49 1.28
N ILE A 10 -3.84 -3.07 0.73
CA ILE A 10 -3.74 -4.50 0.48
C ILE A 10 -2.80 -5.15 1.49
N HIS A 11 -3.01 -6.45 1.72
CA HIS A 11 -2.14 -7.32 2.49
C HIS A 11 -1.66 -8.48 1.62
N LYS A 12 -0.40 -8.87 1.78
CA LYS A 12 0.18 -10.02 1.08
C LYS A 12 1.22 -10.71 1.94
N ILE A 13 1.24 -12.03 1.89
CA ILE A 13 2.38 -12.83 2.35
C ILE A 13 3.44 -12.81 1.24
N VAL A 14 4.60 -12.20 1.53
CA VAL A 14 5.72 -12.09 0.58
C VAL A 14 6.59 -13.35 0.63
N LEU A 15 6.85 -13.86 1.82
CA LEU A 15 7.54 -15.14 2.04
C LEU A 15 6.80 -15.92 3.11
N LYS A 16 6.47 -17.17 2.81
CA LYS A 16 5.98 -18.12 3.80
C LYS A 16 7.13 -18.56 4.72
N PRO A 17 6.85 -19.10 5.93
CA PRO A 17 7.89 -19.57 6.85
C PRO A 17 8.94 -20.49 6.20
N GLU A 18 8.52 -21.37 5.29
CA GLU A 18 9.38 -22.29 4.55
C GLU A 18 10.30 -21.62 3.51
N GLU A 19 9.96 -20.40 3.07
CA GLU A 19 10.73 -19.59 2.12
C GLU A 19 11.70 -18.62 2.83
N ARG A 20 11.67 -18.59 4.18
CA ARG A 20 12.53 -17.73 4.99
C ARG A 20 13.97 -18.27 5.03
N PRO A 21 14.99 -17.39 4.93
CA PRO A 21 16.39 -17.81 5.03
C PRO A 21 16.69 -18.58 6.32
N ALA A 22 17.45 -19.68 6.19
CA ALA A 22 17.87 -20.51 7.33
C ALA A 22 18.82 -19.78 8.30
N THR A 23 19.43 -18.67 7.87
CA THR A 23 20.33 -17.84 8.68
C THR A 23 19.60 -16.98 9.71
N LEU A 24 18.26 -16.90 9.64
CA LEU A 24 17.46 -16.14 10.60
C LEU A 24 17.32 -16.89 11.94
N PRO A 25 17.17 -16.16 13.06
CA PRO A 25 16.77 -16.75 14.33
C PRO A 25 15.50 -17.59 14.18
N GLU A 26 15.42 -18.67 14.94
CA GLU A 26 14.36 -19.67 14.81
C GLU A 26 12.96 -19.05 14.89
N GLU A 27 12.74 -18.14 15.85
CA GLU A 27 11.47 -17.47 16.06
C GLU A 27 11.05 -16.61 14.86
N THR A 28 12.01 -15.91 14.24
CA THR A 28 11.75 -15.08 13.04
C THR A 28 11.56 -15.91 11.77
N ARG A 29 12.04 -17.16 11.76
CA ARG A 29 11.89 -18.10 10.63
C ARG A 29 10.54 -18.81 10.66
N LYS A 30 9.95 -19.03 11.84
CA LYS A 30 8.65 -19.70 12.02
C LYS A 30 7.45 -18.87 11.59
N VAL A 31 7.62 -17.56 11.36
CA VAL A 31 6.55 -16.64 10.97
C VAL A 31 6.73 -16.13 9.54
N PRO A 32 5.64 -15.85 8.80
CA PRO A 32 5.71 -15.31 7.45
C PRO A 32 6.29 -13.88 7.43
N LEU A 33 6.84 -13.50 6.28
CA LEU A 33 7.10 -12.10 5.95
C LEU A 33 5.85 -11.53 5.27
N GLU A 34 5.21 -10.58 5.93
CA GLU A 34 3.96 -9.97 5.48
C GLU A 34 4.18 -8.53 5.03
N LEU A 35 3.39 -8.09 4.05
CA LEU A 35 3.41 -6.75 3.48
C LEU A 35 2.01 -6.15 3.56
N TRP A 36 1.92 -4.95 4.13
CA TRP A 36 0.79 -4.06 3.94
C TRP A 36 1.24 -2.87 3.13
N VAL A 37 0.53 -2.59 2.05
CA VAL A 37 0.84 -1.44 1.20
C VAL A 37 -0.44 -0.74 0.79
N LYS A 38 -0.35 0.59 0.72
CA LYS A 38 -1.46 1.46 0.33
C LYS A 38 -1.29 1.89 -1.12
N GLY A 39 -2.41 1.97 -1.83
CA GLY A 39 -2.41 2.37 -3.23
C GLY A 39 -3.80 2.66 -3.76
N TYR A 40 -3.84 3.16 -4.99
CA TYR A 40 -5.07 3.37 -5.75
C TYR A 40 -5.48 2.07 -6.43
N LEU A 41 -6.71 1.64 -6.16
CA LEU A 41 -7.29 0.44 -6.73
C LEU A 41 -7.40 0.54 -8.27
N LEU A 42 -6.95 -0.48 -9.00
CA LEU A 42 -6.92 -0.44 -10.47
C LEU A 42 -8.23 -0.84 -11.16
N THR A 43 -9.07 -1.61 -10.49
CA THR A 43 -10.38 -2.12 -10.96
C THR A 43 -11.39 -2.10 -9.81
N GLU A 44 -12.69 -2.21 -10.09
CA GLU A 44 -13.64 -2.39 -9.00
C GLU A 44 -13.44 -3.74 -8.28
N ALA A 45 -13.69 -3.77 -6.98
CA ALA A 45 -13.49 -4.97 -6.16
C ALA A 45 -14.30 -4.92 -4.84
N ASN A 46 -14.34 -6.02 -4.09
CA ASN A 46 -14.90 -6.08 -2.74
C ASN A 46 -13.80 -6.32 -1.70
N LEU A 47 -14.10 -6.00 -0.43
CA LEU A 47 -13.22 -6.36 0.70
C LEU A 47 -13.00 -7.88 0.73
N GLY A 48 -11.74 -8.28 0.85
CA GLY A 48 -11.30 -9.68 0.79
C GLY A 48 -10.92 -10.17 -0.60
N ASP A 49 -11.17 -9.42 -1.68
CA ASP A 49 -10.77 -9.82 -3.02
C ASP A 49 -9.26 -9.65 -3.24
N GLU A 50 -8.68 -10.50 -4.09
CA GLU A 50 -7.32 -10.29 -4.61
C GLU A 50 -7.35 -9.20 -5.68
N VAL A 51 -6.60 -8.12 -5.45
CA VAL A 51 -6.64 -6.91 -6.29
C VAL A 51 -5.25 -6.44 -6.66
N SER A 52 -5.18 -5.56 -7.67
CA SER A 52 -3.98 -4.79 -7.97
C SER A 52 -4.16 -3.32 -7.63
N VAL A 53 -3.12 -2.72 -7.05
CA VAL A 53 -3.08 -1.31 -6.68
C VAL A 53 -1.86 -0.62 -7.27
N ARG A 54 -1.97 0.70 -7.51
CA ARG A 54 -0.83 1.56 -7.83
C ARG A 54 -0.44 2.38 -6.59
N THR A 55 0.79 2.22 -6.10
CA THR A 55 1.28 3.01 -4.97
C THR A 55 1.49 4.47 -5.36
N ILE A 56 1.62 5.35 -4.37
CA ILE A 56 1.89 6.78 -4.61
C ILE A 56 3.23 7.03 -5.33
N THR A 57 4.18 6.09 -5.23
CA THR A 57 5.46 6.12 -5.94
C THR A 57 5.40 5.45 -7.32
N GLY A 58 4.22 5.04 -7.78
CA GLY A 58 4.02 4.45 -9.11
C GLY A 58 4.26 2.94 -9.23
N ARG A 59 4.56 2.22 -8.14
CA ARG A 59 4.70 0.75 -8.18
C ARG A 59 3.34 0.09 -8.36
N LEU A 60 3.31 -1.04 -9.05
CA LEU A 60 2.14 -1.91 -9.14
C LEU A 60 2.32 -3.08 -8.17
N GLU A 61 1.39 -3.24 -7.25
CA GLU A 61 1.41 -4.32 -6.26
C GLU A 61 0.09 -5.07 -6.26
N CYS A 62 0.13 -6.36 -5.94
CA CYS A 62 -1.05 -7.22 -5.78
C CYS A 62 -1.16 -7.76 -4.36
N GLY A 63 -2.39 -8.02 -3.93
CA GLY A 63 -2.68 -8.61 -2.64
C GLY A 63 -4.16 -8.54 -2.30
N THR A 64 -4.50 -9.05 -1.13
CA THR A 64 -5.86 -9.09 -0.63
C THR A 64 -6.28 -7.72 -0.14
N LEU A 65 -7.42 -7.21 -0.62
CA LEU A 65 -7.97 -5.93 -0.21
C LEU A 65 -8.49 -5.99 1.23
N VAL A 66 -7.81 -5.34 2.17
CA VAL A 66 -8.14 -5.41 3.60
C VAL A 66 -8.80 -4.16 4.17
N GLN A 67 -8.60 -2.99 3.55
CA GLN A 67 -9.15 -1.75 4.08
C GLN A 67 -9.36 -0.69 3.00
N ILE A 68 -10.42 0.09 3.15
CA ILE A 68 -10.71 1.29 2.34
C ILE A 68 -10.34 2.51 3.16
N ASN A 69 -9.76 3.54 2.54
CA ASN A 69 -9.39 4.80 3.19
C ASN A 69 -8.62 4.56 4.51
N PRO A 70 -7.50 3.81 4.49
CA PRO A 70 -6.81 3.37 5.69
C PRO A 70 -6.20 4.53 6.48
N CYS A 71 -6.65 4.72 7.72
CA CYS A 71 -6.14 5.70 8.68
C CYS A 71 -5.53 5.04 9.92
N TYR A 72 -4.67 5.77 10.62
CA TYR A 72 -4.08 5.32 11.88
C TYR A 72 -4.92 5.84 13.05
N LEU A 73 -5.73 4.94 13.64
CA LEU A 73 -6.82 5.32 14.55
C LEU A 73 -6.36 5.81 15.92
N HIS A 74 -5.14 5.50 16.35
CA HIS A 74 -4.71 5.81 17.72
C HIS A 74 -4.47 7.30 17.98
N THR A 75 -4.13 8.09 16.96
CA THR A 75 -3.58 9.45 17.20
C THR A 75 -3.82 10.48 16.09
N TYR A 76 -4.29 10.09 14.90
CA TYR A 76 -4.28 10.99 13.72
C TYR A 76 -5.64 11.20 13.05
N GLY A 77 -6.73 10.70 13.66
CA GLY A 77 -8.09 10.92 13.16
C GLY A 77 -8.44 10.13 11.89
N ALA A 78 -9.55 10.50 11.27
CA ALA A 78 -10.06 9.86 10.06
C ALA A 78 -9.18 10.18 8.84
N PHE A 79 -9.28 9.34 7.81
CA PHE A 79 -8.60 9.59 6.54
C PHE A 79 -9.14 10.86 5.86
N VAL A 80 -8.23 11.77 5.49
CA VAL A 80 -8.53 13.03 4.79
C VAL A 80 -7.94 12.95 3.37
N PRO A 81 -8.77 12.79 2.32
CA PRO A 81 -8.29 12.57 0.95
C PRO A 81 -7.48 13.76 0.40
N GLU A 82 -7.77 14.98 0.83
CA GLU A 82 -7.07 16.20 0.42
C GLU A 82 -5.58 16.17 0.76
N ILE A 83 -5.19 15.49 1.84
CA ILE A 83 -3.78 15.37 2.26
C ILE A 83 -2.96 14.61 1.21
N LEU A 84 -3.52 13.55 0.59
CA LEU A 84 -2.83 12.85 -0.50
C LEU A 84 -2.66 13.73 -1.73
N LYS A 85 -3.66 14.57 -2.03
CA LYS A 85 -3.58 15.51 -3.16
C LYS A 85 -2.51 16.57 -2.91
N ILE A 86 -2.42 17.10 -1.69
CA ILE A 86 -1.40 18.07 -1.30
C ILE A 86 -0.01 17.44 -1.37
N ASP A 87 0.19 16.20 -0.89
CA ASP A 87 1.47 15.49 -1.01
C ASP A 87 1.96 15.40 -2.46
N LEU A 88 1.06 15.06 -3.39
CA LEU A 88 1.38 15.01 -4.82
C LEU A 88 1.75 16.39 -5.38
N ILE A 89 1.02 17.45 -5.02
CA ILE A 89 1.32 18.82 -5.45
C ILE A 89 2.69 19.26 -4.94
N VAL A 90 2.99 19.03 -3.66
CA VAL A 90 4.26 19.44 -3.04
C VAL A 90 5.43 18.67 -3.66
N LYS A 91 5.29 17.36 -3.89
CA LYS A 91 6.33 16.57 -4.57
C LYS A 91 6.58 17.06 -6.00
N ASP A 92 5.52 17.33 -6.76
CA ASP A 92 5.68 17.88 -8.12
C ASP A 92 6.42 19.23 -8.06
N ALA A 93 5.99 20.14 -7.19
CA ALA A 93 6.62 21.46 -7.07
C ALA A 93 8.10 21.40 -6.65
N LEU A 94 8.48 20.48 -5.76
CA LEU A 94 9.85 20.36 -5.25
C LEU A 94 10.80 19.66 -6.21
N TYR A 95 10.34 18.64 -6.94
CA TYR A 95 11.21 17.78 -7.73
C TYR A 95 11.09 17.99 -9.25
N ARG A 96 10.08 18.71 -9.74
CA ARG A 96 9.92 18.99 -11.18
C ARG A 96 10.87 20.07 -11.69
N SER A 97 11.44 20.90 -10.81
CA SER A 97 12.45 21.90 -11.18
C SER A 97 13.83 21.32 -11.56
N GLU A 98 14.07 20.03 -11.38
CA GLU A 98 15.36 19.39 -11.71
C GLU A 98 15.39 18.70 -13.10
N ASN A 99 14.31 18.77 -13.88
CA ASN A 99 14.21 18.13 -15.21
C ASN A 99 14.08 19.13 -16.37
N HIS A 100 14.62 20.35 -16.22
CA HIS A 100 14.77 21.29 -17.32
C HIS A 100 16.22 21.25 -17.85
N ASP A 101 16.44 20.39 -18.84
CA ASP A 101 17.45 20.54 -19.90
C ASP A 101 16.73 20.45 -21.26
#